data_AF-A0A2I4E395-F1
#
_entry.id   AF-A0A2I4E395-F1
#
_cell.length_a   1.000
_cell.length_b   1.000
_cell.length_c   1.000
_cell.angle_alpha   90.00
_cell.angle_beta   90.00
_cell.angle_gamma   90.00
#
_symmetry.space_group_name_H-M   'P 1'
#
loop_
_entity.id
_entity.type
_entity.pdbx_description
1 polymer ?
#
loop_
_entity_poly.entity_id
_entity_poly.type
_entity_poly.pdbx_seq_one_letter_code
_entity_poly.pdbx_strand_id
1 'polypeptide(L)'
;MPEHNIGLCGRDYIVAILNGHPKNCWNLFRMEIYAFEALCNTLRANEYLASTREVFVEEALAMFAYILAHAQVQRITGDRFQHSTETVNRHVYAVMLALCNLAPDVIAPTHTTGVAPYIQEATNAYLSRHQQVSQNVLAACDFDMKFTFICASWEGTAHDARLFMDALSRPGINFPLPPEGYYYLVDFAFPCTLGFMPLYPRVRVTRQRYIVIACCVMHNIIRSIIPNDKIWHKFNNPNLYEGQTVEDNSEHLLHILDMSSASTQAMAGTRDSIAINMWAHREAH
;
A
#
# COMPACT_ATOMS: atom_id res chain seq x y z
N MET A 1 -5.46 21.67 -24.02
CA MET A 1 -4.02 21.91 -24.30
C MET A 1 -3.33 22.21 -22.98
N PRO A 2 -2.05 21.88 -22.79
CA PRO A 2 -1.32 22.26 -21.58
C PRO A 2 -1.20 23.79 -21.55
N GLU A 3 -1.71 24.40 -20.49
CA GLU A 3 -1.47 25.82 -20.21
C GLU A 3 -0.04 25.94 -19.67
N HIS A 4 0.91 26.31 -20.53
CA HIS A 4 2.30 26.51 -20.14
C HIS A 4 2.42 27.80 -19.31
N ASN A 5 2.02 27.74 -18.04
CA ASN A 5 1.88 28.92 -17.17
C ASN A 5 3.06 29.13 -16.23
N ILE A 6 3.99 28.17 -16.13
CA ILE A 6 5.14 28.23 -15.20
C ILE A 6 6.42 27.85 -15.96
N GLY A 7 7.46 28.66 -15.85
CA GLY A 7 8.62 28.69 -16.76
C GLY A 7 9.55 27.46 -16.82
N LEU A 8 9.18 26.31 -16.25
CA LEU A 8 9.91 25.05 -16.37
C LEU A 8 8.96 23.97 -16.87
N CYS A 9 9.35 23.27 -17.95
CA CYS A 9 8.65 22.05 -18.35
C CYS A 9 8.88 20.94 -17.31
N GLY A 10 8.06 19.89 -17.30
CA GLY A 10 8.18 18.85 -16.28
C GLY A 10 9.55 18.15 -16.24
N ARG A 11 10.25 18.02 -17.38
CA ARG A 11 11.65 17.58 -17.42
C ARG A 11 12.59 18.54 -16.67
N ASP A 12 12.55 19.82 -16.99
CA ASP A 12 13.43 20.83 -16.38
C ASP A 12 13.13 20.98 -14.89
N TYR A 13 11.86 20.83 -14.50
CA TYR A 13 11.43 20.79 -13.11
C TYR A 13 12.09 19.63 -12.34
N ILE A 14 12.13 18.41 -12.92
CA ILE A 14 12.81 17.27 -12.31
C ILE A 14 14.31 17.47 -12.23
N VAL A 15 14.94 17.97 -13.29
CA VAL A 15 16.36 18.31 -13.28
C VAL A 15 16.68 19.31 -12.17
N ALA A 16 15.83 20.33 -11.97
CA ALA A 16 15.99 21.31 -10.91
C ALA A 16 15.79 20.71 -9.50
N ILE A 17 14.89 19.74 -9.33
CA ILE A 17 14.71 19.03 -8.05
C ILE A 17 15.93 18.18 -7.72
N LEU A 18 16.42 17.38 -8.67
CA LEU A 18 17.49 16.42 -8.46
C LEU A 18 18.86 17.10 -8.30
N ASN A 19 19.10 18.23 -9.00
CA ASN A 19 20.33 19.02 -8.84
C ASN A 19 20.22 20.13 -7.79
N GLY A 20 19.04 20.28 -7.19
CA GLY A 20 18.75 21.31 -6.22
C GLY A 20 19.18 20.94 -4.80
N HIS A 21 18.52 21.53 -3.81
CA HIS A 21 18.78 21.22 -2.42
C HIS A 21 18.44 19.73 -2.13
N PRO A 22 19.29 18.97 -1.41
CA PRO A 22 19.10 17.52 -1.22
C PRO A 22 17.73 17.11 -0.68
N LYS A 23 17.11 17.95 0.16
CA LYS A 23 15.77 17.72 0.73
C LYS A 23 14.61 17.89 -0.25
N ASN A 24 14.82 18.46 -1.44
CA ASN A 24 13.74 18.75 -2.39
C ASN A 24 13.03 17.46 -2.84
N CYS A 25 13.83 16.44 -3.19
CA CYS A 25 13.31 15.11 -3.56
C CYS A 25 12.51 14.49 -2.41
N TRP A 26 13.05 14.54 -1.19
CA TRP A 26 12.36 13.98 -0.01
C TRP A 26 11.06 14.73 0.31
N ASN A 27 11.07 16.07 0.25
CA ASN A 27 9.89 16.87 0.55
C ASN A 27 8.74 16.61 -0.43
N LEU A 28 9.06 16.36 -1.70
CA LEU A 28 8.07 16.23 -2.78
C LEU A 28 7.67 14.79 -3.09
N PHE A 29 8.59 13.84 -2.93
CA PHE A 29 8.43 12.45 -3.37
C PHE A 29 8.60 11.45 -2.23
N ARG A 30 8.90 11.91 -1.00
CA ARG A 30 9.12 11.07 0.20
C ARG A 30 10.26 10.05 0.05
N MET A 31 11.22 10.34 -0.81
CA MET A 31 12.41 9.53 -1.01
C MET A 31 13.65 10.39 -1.23
N GLU A 32 14.80 9.88 -0.82
CA GLU A 32 16.09 10.52 -1.08
C GLU A 32 16.43 10.48 -2.58
N ILE A 33 17.24 11.43 -3.06
CA ILE A 33 17.61 11.55 -4.48
C ILE A 33 18.15 10.23 -5.03
N TYR A 34 19.09 9.60 -4.32
CA TYR A 34 19.71 8.35 -4.78
C TYR A 34 18.72 7.17 -4.84
N ALA A 35 17.74 7.12 -3.93
CA ALA A 35 16.70 6.08 -3.96
C ALA A 35 15.74 6.29 -5.14
N PHE A 36 15.39 7.54 -5.43
CA PHE A 36 14.60 7.90 -6.60
C PHE A 36 15.29 7.51 -7.91
N GLU A 37 16.57 7.84 -8.06
CA GLU A 37 17.37 7.51 -9.25
C GLU A 37 17.54 5.99 -9.41
N ALA A 38 17.83 5.28 -8.32
CA ALA A 38 17.95 3.84 -8.34
C ALA A 38 16.63 3.15 -8.74
N LEU A 39 15.48 3.64 -8.28
CA LEU A 39 14.17 3.13 -8.71
C LEU A 39 13.92 3.41 -10.20
N CYS A 40 14.21 4.63 -10.68
CA CYS A 40 14.13 4.94 -12.12
C CYS A 40 15.00 4.01 -12.96
N ASN A 41 16.24 3.77 -12.52
CA ASN A 41 17.18 2.89 -13.21
C ASN A 41 16.72 1.44 -13.19
N THR A 42 16.14 0.97 -12.08
CA THR A 42 15.60 -0.39 -11.96
C THR A 42 14.44 -0.60 -12.92
N LEU A 43 13.47 0.32 -12.96
CA LEU A 43 12.31 0.23 -13.86
C LEU A 43 12.73 0.31 -15.34
N ARG A 44 13.74 1.11 -15.65
CA ARG A 44 14.31 1.23 -16.99
C ARG A 44 15.07 -0.03 -17.41
N ALA A 45 15.94 -0.56 -16.55
CA ALA A 45 16.77 -1.72 -16.87
C ALA A 45 15.97 -3.00 -17.04
N ASN A 46 14.85 -3.14 -16.32
CA ASN A 46 13.91 -4.26 -16.49
C ASN A 46 12.89 -4.03 -17.62
N GLU A 47 13.01 -2.94 -18.38
CA GLU A 47 12.11 -2.57 -19.48
C GLU A 47 10.63 -2.41 -19.06
N TYR A 48 10.34 -2.26 -17.77
CA TYR A 48 8.98 -2.07 -17.26
C TYR A 48 8.45 -0.66 -17.48
N LEU A 49 9.34 0.34 -17.61
CA LEU A 49 8.97 1.71 -17.90
C LEU A 49 9.96 2.35 -18.88
N ALA A 50 9.44 2.86 -19.99
CA ALA A 50 10.21 3.53 -21.03
C ALA A 50 9.87 5.02 -21.13
N SER A 51 10.85 5.84 -21.52
CA SER A 51 10.61 7.25 -21.82
C SER A 51 9.82 7.38 -23.11
N THR A 52 8.88 8.33 -23.16
CA THR A 52 8.23 8.74 -24.40
C THR A 52 8.89 10.01 -24.93
N ARG A 53 8.39 10.51 -26.07
CA ARG A 53 8.80 11.82 -26.59
C ARG A 53 8.48 12.97 -25.64
N GLU A 54 7.44 12.82 -24.81
CA GLU A 54 6.87 13.90 -24.00
C GLU A 54 7.17 13.77 -22.51
N VAL A 55 7.36 12.55 -22.00
CA VAL A 55 7.55 12.28 -20.57
C VAL A 55 8.63 11.23 -20.39
N PHE A 56 9.68 11.59 -19.64
CA PHE A 56 10.77 10.67 -19.29
C PHE A 56 10.41 9.82 -18.07
N VAL A 57 11.16 8.74 -17.84
CA VAL A 57 10.93 7.80 -16.73
C VAL A 57 10.90 8.53 -15.37
N GLU A 58 11.85 9.43 -15.14
CA GLU A 58 11.96 10.22 -13.91
C GLU A 58 10.71 11.09 -13.72
N GLU A 59 10.27 11.76 -14.77
CA GLU A 59 9.09 12.62 -14.73
C GLU A 59 7.81 11.83 -14.48
N ALA A 60 7.67 10.67 -15.12
CA ALA A 60 6.55 9.76 -14.89
C ALA A 60 6.52 9.27 -13.43
N LEU A 61 7.65 8.79 -12.91
CA LEU A 61 7.76 8.31 -11.54
C LEU A 61 7.50 9.45 -10.54
N ALA A 62 8.00 10.65 -10.81
CA ALA A 62 7.76 11.83 -9.98
C ALA A 62 6.30 12.25 -9.95
N MET A 63 5.58 12.20 -11.08
CA MET A 63 4.13 12.45 -11.09
C MET A 63 3.38 11.46 -10.18
N PHE A 64 3.75 10.18 -10.25
CA PHE A 64 3.16 9.14 -9.41
C PHE A 64 3.49 9.35 -7.92
N ALA A 65 4.77 9.56 -7.59
CA ALA A 65 5.22 9.79 -6.22
C ALA A 65 4.64 11.07 -5.62
N TYR A 66 4.54 12.16 -6.39
CA TYR A 66 3.95 13.43 -5.95
C TYR A 66 2.46 13.29 -5.61
N ILE A 67 1.71 12.53 -6.42
CA ILE A 67 0.30 12.21 -6.15
C ILE A 67 0.17 11.46 -4.82
N LEU A 68 1.00 10.45 -4.60
CA LEU A 68 0.94 9.64 -3.38
C LEU A 68 1.42 10.40 -2.14
N ALA A 69 2.51 11.15 -2.25
CA ALA A 69 3.14 11.89 -1.15
C ALA A 69 2.26 12.99 -0.55
N HIS A 70 1.37 13.56 -1.38
CA HIS A 70 0.62 14.77 -1.05
C HIS A 70 -0.88 14.66 -1.36
N ALA A 71 -1.37 13.45 -1.66
CA ALA A 71 -2.76 13.20 -2.07
C ALA A 71 -3.26 14.15 -3.18
N GLN A 72 -2.37 14.45 -4.14
CA GLN A 72 -2.64 15.45 -5.18
C GLN A 72 -3.55 14.91 -6.27
N VAL A 73 -4.32 15.81 -6.89
CA VAL A 73 -5.19 15.44 -8.01
C VAL A 73 -4.58 15.76 -9.35
N GLN A 74 -5.03 15.02 -10.37
CA GLN A 74 -4.46 15.06 -11.72
C GLN A 74 -4.37 16.48 -12.31
N ARG A 75 -5.31 17.37 -11.99
CA ARG A 75 -5.26 18.77 -12.46
C ARG A 75 -4.07 19.53 -11.86
N ILE A 76 -3.85 19.41 -10.54
CA ILE A 76 -2.74 20.08 -9.86
C ILE A 76 -1.41 19.45 -10.25
N THR A 77 -1.38 18.13 -10.41
CA THR A 77 -0.19 17.44 -10.95
C THR A 77 0.08 17.87 -12.39
N GLY A 78 -0.95 18.00 -13.22
CA GLY A 78 -0.82 18.48 -14.60
C GLY A 78 -0.27 19.91 -14.66
N ASP A 79 -0.80 20.80 -13.83
CA ASP A 79 -0.27 22.15 -13.70
C ASP A 79 1.18 22.14 -13.20
N ARG A 80 1.51 21.36 -12.16
CA ARG A 80 2.90 21.30 -11.65
C ARG A 80 3.91 20.83 -12.69
N PHE A 81 3.56 19.80 -13.46
CA PHE A 81 4.45 19.16 -14.44
C PHE A 81 4.23 19.69 -15.86
N GLN A 82 3.36 20.69 -16.04
CA GLN A 82 3.00 21.31 -17.33
C GLN A 82 2.45 20.30 -18.37
N HIS A 83 1.60 19.38 -17.92
CA HIS A 83 0.97 18.33 -18.74
C HIS A 83 -0.55 18.35 -18.66
N SER A 84 -1.20 17.77 -19.67
CA SER A 84 -2.65 17.54 -19.63
C SER A 84 -3.01 16.49 -18.57
N THR A 85 -4.24 16.55 -18.03
CA THR A 85 -4.74 15.51 -17.11
C THR A 85 -4.75 14.11 -17.74
N GLU A 86 -4.92 14.03 -19.06
CA GLU A 86 -4.87 12.80 -19.84
C GLU A 86 -3.45 12.20 -19.86
N THR A 87 -2.45 13.03 -20.10
CA THR A 87 -1.01 12.68 -20.00
C THR A 87 -0.66 12.21 -18.59
N VAL A 88 -1.04 12.98 -17.56
CA VAL A 88 -0.81 12.60 -16.15
C VAL A 88 -1.43 11.23 -15.85
N ASN A 89 -2.71 11.02 -16.18
CA ASN A 89 -3.39 9.76 -15.92
C ASN A 89 -2.72 8.58 -16.64
N ARG A 90 -2.29 8.76 -17.90
CA ARG A 90 -1.61 7.73 -18.69
C ARG A 90 -0.30 7.31 -18.04
N HIS A 91 0.55 8.27 -17.65
CA HIS A 91 1.87 7.99 -17.10
C HIS A 91 1.83 7.50 -15.65
N VAL A 92 0.93 8.03 -14.83
CA VAL A 92 0.67 7.54 -13.46
C VAL A 92 0.23 6.07 -13.51
N TYR A 93 -0.65 5.72 -14.47
CA TYR A 93 -1.08 4.34 -14.64
C TYR A 93 0.05 3.42 -15.14
N ALA A 94 0.89 3.91 -16.07
CA ALA A 94 2.05 3.16 -16.56
C ALA A 94 3.07 2.87 -15.44
N VAL A 95 3.39 3.85 -14.59
CA VAL A 95 4.27 3.66 -13.43
C VAL A 95 3.69 2.65 -12.46
N MET A 96 2.40 2.75 -12.16
CA MET A 96 1.72 1.82 -11.25
C MET A 96 1.82 0.37 -11.76
N LEU A 97 1.61 0.14 -13.06
CA LEU A 97 1.78 -1.19 -13.66
C LEU A 97 3.25 -1.64 -13.65
N ALA A 98 4.19 -0.76 -13.96
CA ALA A 98 5.61 -1.05 -13.94
C ALA A 98 6.08 -1.52 -12.55
N LEU A 99 5.62 -0.84 -11.49
CA LEU A 99 5.88 -1.24 -10.11
C LEU A 99 5.23 -2.59 -9.77
N CYS A 100 4.01 -2.86 -10.25
CA CYS A 100 3.38 -4.17 -10.06
C CYS A 100 4.14 -5.31 -10.76
N ASN A 101 4.74 -5.05 -11.92
CA ASN A 101 5.56 -6.05 -12.62
C ASN A 101 6.86 -6.37 -11.87
N LEU A 102 7.37 -5.41 -11.08
CA LEU A 102 8.55 -5.59 -10.23
C LEU A 102 8.23 -6.26 -8.88
N ALA A 103 6.95 -6.38 -8.53
CA ALA A 103 6.51 -6.97 -7.26
C ALA A 103 7.00 -8.39 -7.00
N PRO A 104 7.06 -9.32 -7.97
CA PRO A 104 7.58 -10.66 -7.75
C PRO A 104 9.03 -10.66 -7.26
N ASP A 105 9.87 -9.72 -7.70
CA ASP A 105 11.28 -9.67 -7.32
C ASP A 105 11.52 -8.98 -5.97
N VAL A 106 10.58 -8.12 -5.56
CA VAL A 106 10.74 -7.21 -4.41
C VAL A 106 9.90 -7.61 -3.20
N ILE A 107 8.78 -8.31 -3.41
CA ILE A 107 7.85 -8.72 -2.37
C ILE A 107 7.93 -10.22 -2.11
N ALA A 108 8.30 -11.04 -3.11
CA ALA A 108 8.41 -12.48 -2.87
C ALA A 108 9.60 -12.80 -1.95
N PRO A 109 9.50 -13.83 -1.09
CA PRO A 109 10.64 -14.27 -0.29
C PRO A 109 11.75 -14.75 -1.23
N THR A 110 12.94 -14.15 -1.12
CA THR A 110 14.16 -14.71 -1.69
C THR A 110 14.52 -15.95 -0.88
N HIS A 111 14.59 -17.12 -1.56
CA HIS A 111 14.86 -18.46 -1.00
C HIS A 111 13.66 -19.24 -0.43
N THR A 112 12.69 -19.62 -1.28
CA THR A 112 11.75 -20.72 -1.00
C THR A 112 12.22 -22.03 -1.65
N THR A 113 13.40 -22.52 -1.28
CA THR A 113 13.76 -23.91 -1.62
C THR A 113 13.11 -24.85 -0.61
N GLY A 114 11.85 -25.19 -0.85
CA GLY A 114 11.15 -26.23 -0.11
C GLY A 114 9.68 -25.90 0.15
N VAL A 115 8.82 -26.89 -0.09
CA VAL A 115 7.46 -26.91 0.43
C VAL A 115 7.56 -27.37 1.88
N ALA A 116 6.92 -26.67 2.84
CA ALA A 116 6.93 -27.08 4.24
C ALA A 116 6.41 -28.52 4.37
N PRO A 117 6.98 -29.39 5.25
CA PRO A 117 6.64 -30.81 5.31
C PRO A 117 5.14 -31.09 5.43
N TYR A 118 4.44 -30.31 6.24
CA TYR A 118 2.98 -30.44 6.43
C TYR A 118 2.15 -30.13 5.17
N ILE A 119 2.69 -29.34 4.23
CA ILE A 119 2.06 -29.05 2.93
C ILE A 119 2.36 -30.19 1.94
N GLN A 120 3.56 -30.79 2.00
CA GLN A 120 3.91 -31.94 1.16
C GLN A 120 3.00 -33.15 1.46
N GLU A 121 2.73 -33.39 2.74
CA GLU A 121 1.89 -34.51 3.21
C GLU A 121 0.40 -34.33 2.87
N ALA A 122 -0.04 -33.10 2.59
CA ALA A 122 -1.43 -32.74 2.31
C ALA A 122 -1.61 -32.04 0.93
N THR A 123 -0.77 -32.37 -0.05
CA THR A 123 -0.64 -31.62 -1.32
C THR A 123 -1.98 -31.31 -2.00
N ASN A 124 -2.92 -32.25 -2.06
CA ASN A 124 -4.24 -32.06 -2.70
C ASN A 124 -5.07 -30.93 -2.08
N ALA A 125 -4.89 -30.68 -0.79
CA ALA A 125 -5.58 -29.66 -0.03
C ALA A 125 -5.03 -28.26 -0.36
N TYR A 126 -3.72 -28.14 -0.61
CA TYR A 126 -3.05 -26.87 -0.89
C TYR A 126 -2.97 -26.49 -2.37
N LEU A 127 -3.64 -27.20 -3.28
CA LEU A 127 -3.65 -26.86 -4.70
C LEU A 127 -4.56 -25.67 -4.99
N SER A 128 -4.01 -24.59 -5.53
CA SER A 128 -4.81 -23.51 -6.13
C SER A 128 -5.61 -24.01 -7.34
N ARG A 129 -6.57 -23.19 -7.79
CA ARG A 129 -7.30 -23.38 -9.07
C ARG A 129 -6.41 -23.52 -10.31
N HIS A 130 -5.13 -23.14 -10.21
CA HIS A 130 -4.13 -23.23 -11.28
C HIS A 130 -3.19 -24.44 -11.12
N GLN A 131 -3.54 -25.40 -10.24
CA GLN A 131 -2.74 -26.59 -9.91
C GLN A 131 -1.33 -26.29 -9.37
N GLN A 132 -1.17 -25.14 -8.73
CA GLN A 132 0.05 -24.78 -8.00
C GLN A 132 -0.19 -24.88 -6.50
N VAL A 133 0.77 -25.43 -5.75
CA VAL A 133 0.74 -25.46 -4.28
C VAL A 133 0.76 -24.03 -3.76
N SER A 134 -0.22 -23.70 -2.92
CA SER A 134 -0.45 -22.36 -2.37
C SER A 134 -1.06 -22.45 -0.98
N GLN A 135 -0.69 -21.51 -0.12
CA GLN A 135 -1.22 -21.37 1.23
C GLN A 135 -1.66 -19.92 1.43
N ASN A 136 -2.85 -19.74 2.00
CA ASN A 136 -3.34 -18.41 2.31
C ASN A 136 -2.69 -17.92 3.61
N VAL A 137 -2.23 -16.67 3.59
CA VAL A 137 -1.60 -15.99 4.72
C VAL A 137 -2.40 -14.73 5.02
N LEU A 138 -2.88 -14.61 6.26
CA LEU A 138 -3.42 -13.36 6.77
C LEU A 138 -2.28 -12.61 7.41
N ALA A 139 -2.05 -11.39 6.97
CA ALA A 139 -1.04 -10.53 7.57
C ALA A 139 -1.65 -9.18 7.90
N ALA A 140 -1.36 -8.67 9.09
CA ALA A 140 -1.63 -7.29 9.45
C ALA A 140 -0.29 -6.55 9.47
N CYS A 141 -0.31 -5.31 9.03
CA CYS A 141 0.85 -4.44 9.12
C CYS A 141 0.48 -3.12 9.78
N ASP A 142 1.47 -2.50 10.42
CA ASP A 142 1.37 -1.14 10.90
C ASP A 142 1.45 -0.12 9.75
N PHE A 143 1.36 1.16 10.08
CA PHE A 143 1.53 2.24 9.09
C PHE A 143 2.92 2.26 8.43
N ASP A 144 3.89 1.55 9.00
CA ASP A 144 5.24 1.38 8.46
C ASP A 144 5.37 0.15 7.56
N MET A 145 4.25 -0.49 7.20
CA MET A 145 4.16 -1.68 6.34
C MET A 145 4.95 -2.89 6.89
N LYS A 146 5.25 -2.91 8.19
CA LYS A 146 5.85 -4.08 8.85
C LYS A 146 4.76 -5.01 9.27
N PHE A 147 4.92 -6.30 8.99
CA PHE A 147 4.01 -7.30 9.50
C PHE A 147 4.09 -7.33 11.03
N THR A 148 3.02 -6.89 11.68
CA THR A 148 2.81 -6.98 13.13
C THR A 148 2.11 -8.28 13.50
N PHE A 149 1.49 -8.92 12.51
CA PHE A 149 0.83 -10.21 12.64
C PHE A 149 0.95 -10.99 11.33
N ILE A 150 1.27 -12.28 11.43
CA ILE A 150 1.25 -13.23 10.32
C ILE A 150 0.58 -14.50 10.81
N CYS A 151 -0.47 -14.92 10.12
CA CYS A 151 -1.12 -16.21 10.33
C CYS A 151 -1.19 -16.96 9.00
N ALA A 152 -0.44 -18.05 8.92
CA ALA A 152 -0.51 -19.02 7.84
C ALA A 152 -1.32 -20.22 8.34
N SER A 153 -2.56 -20.38 7.89
CA SER A 153 -3.44 -21.41 8.47
C SER A 153 -4.28 -22.21 7.50
N TRP A 154 -4.47 -21.79 6.24
CA TRP A 154 -5.42 -22.47 5.36
C TRP A 154 -4.89 -22.76 3.95
N GLU A 155 -5.38 -23.87 3.42
CA GLU A 155 -5.32 -24.32 2.04
C GLU A 155 -5.61 -23.20 1.03
N GLY A 156 -4.87 -23.13 -0.08
CA GLY A 156 -5.00 -22.05 -1.07
C GLY A 156 -6.33 -21.95 -1.83
N THR A 157 -7.30 -22.84 -1.57
CA THR A 157 -8.68 -22.73 -2.08
C THR A 157 -9.66 -22.14 -1.06
N ALA A 158 -9.25 -21.95 0.20
CA ALA A 158 -10.10 -21.39 1.24
C ALA A 158 -10.45 -19.92 0.92
N HIS A 159 -11.71 -19.54 1.15
CA HIS A 159 -12.12 -18.14 1.03
C HIS A 159 -11.46 -17.26 2.10
N ASP A 160 -11.01 -16.07 1.71
CA ASP A 160 -10.35 -15.07 2.59
C ASP A 160 -11.15 -14.78 3.87
N ALA A 161 -12.48 -14.77 3.78
CA ALA A 161 -13.37 -14.58 4.93
C ALA A 161 -13.26 -15.71 5.98
N ARG A 162 -12.97 -16.95 5.58
CA ARG A 162 -12.78 -18.07 6.52
C ARG A 162 -11.47 -17.95 7.27
N LEU A 163 -10.39 -17.60 6.56
CA LEU A 163 -9.09 -17.33 7.16
C LEU A 163 -9.19 -16.19 8.18
N PHE A 164 -9.93 -15.14 7.83
CA PHE A 164 -10.20 -14.01 8.72
C PHE A 164 -10.96 -14.42 9.98
N MET A 165 -12.08 -15.15 9.83
CA MET A 165 -12.87 -15.61 10.98
C MET A 165 -12.09 -16.58 11.88
N ASP A 166 -11.30 -17.48 11.28
CA ASP A 166 -10.42 -18.38 12.04
C ASP A 166 -9.37 -17.59 12.83
N ALA A 167 -8.74 -16.58 12.23
CA ALA A 167 -7.77 -15.75 12.92
C ALA A 167 -8.36 -15.00 14.13
N LEU A 168 -9.62 -14.59 14.05
CA LEU A 168 -10.32 -13.87 15.12
C LEU A 168 -10.90 -14.78 16.21
N SER A 169 -11.25 -16.02 15.87
CA SER A 169 -11.97 -16.92 16.78
C SER A 169 -11.11 -18.03 17.38
N ARG A 170 -9.97 -18.39 16.75
CA ARG A 170 -9.17 -19.52 17.19
C ARG A 170 -8.35 -19.17 18.44
N PRO A 171 -8.56 -19.87 19.57
CA PRO A 171 -7.77 -19.68 20.78
C PRO A 171 -6.28 -19.92 20.48
N GLY A 172 -5.42 -18.97 20.86
CA GLY A 172 -3.98 -19.06 20.67
C GLY A 172 -3.41 -18.41 19.40
N ILE A 173 -4.24 -17.93 18.46
CA ILE A 173 -3.75 -17.05 17.38
C ILE A 173 -3.50 -15.62 17.90
N ASN A 174 -4.31 -15.15 18.86
CA ASN A 174 -4.22 -13.82 19.48
C ASN A 174 -4.10 -12.69 18.43
N PHE A 175 -5.04 -12.61 17.49
CA PHE A 175 -5.07 -11.53 16.51
C PHE A 175 -5.12 -10.15 17.20
N PRO A 176 -4.23 -9.20 16.86
CA PRO A 176 -4.19 -7.89 17.51
C PRO A 176 -5.32 -7.01 16.99
N LEU A 177 -6.38 -6.86 17.78
CA LEU A 177 -7.50 -5.98 17.45
C LEU A 177 -7.08 -4.50 17.49
N PRO A 178 -7.62 -3.65 16.62
CA PRO A 178 -7.31 -2.23 16.66
C PRO A 178 -7.91 -1.60 17.93
N PRO A 179 -7.26 -0.59 18.53
CA PRO A 179 -7.83 0.17 19.63
C PRO A 179 -9.15 0.84 19.24
N GLU A 180 -9.97 1.22 20.22
CA GLU A 180 -11.22 1.92 19.98
C GLU A 180 -11.00 3.20 19.14
N GLY A 181 -11.81 3.38 18.11
CA GLY A 181 -11.69 4.49 17.14
C GLY A 181 -10.67 4.28 16.02
N TYR A 182 -9.92 3.18 16.03
CA TYR A 182 -8.99 2.80 14.95
C TYR A 182 -9.53 1.61 14.15
N TYR A 183 -9.07 1.50 12.89
CA TYR A 183 -9.53 0.48 11.95
C TYR A 183 -8.36 -0.07 11.15
N TYR A 184 -8.34 -1.39 10.92
CA TYR A 184 -7.55 -1.98 9.85
C TYR A 184 -8.18 -1.67 8.51
N LEU A 185 -7.37 -1.18 7.57
CA LEU A 185 -7.75 -1.13 6.17
C LEU A 185 -7.61 -2.53 5.57
N VAL A 186 -8.71 -3.07 5.07
CA VAL A 186 -8.77 -4.44 4.55
C VAL A 186 -9.20 -4.47 3.09
N ASP A 187 -8.95 -5.60 2.40
CA ASP A 187 -9.39 -5.77 1.02
C ASP A 187 -10.94 -5.82 0.93
N PHE A 188 -11.50 -5.57 -0.25
CA PHE A 188 -12.96 -5.55 -0.47
C PHE A 188 -13.64 -6.88 -0.15
N ALA A 189 -12.88 -7.98 -0.13
CA ALA A 189 -13.36 -9.32 0.21
C ALA A 189 -13.61 -9.51 1.71
N PHE A 190 -13.14 -8.59 2.55
CA PHE A 190 -13.34 -8.60 4.00
C PHE A 190 -14.64 -7.86 4.40
N PRO A 191 -15.27 -8.27 5.50
CA PRO A 191 -16.49 -7.63 5.98
C PRO A 191 -16.21 -6.19 6.46
N CYS A 192 -17.20 -5.32 6.25
CA CYS A 192 -17.18 -3.94 6.75
C CYS A 192 -17.76 -3.89 8.16
N THR A 193 -16.96 -4.20 9.17
CA THR A 193 -17.40 -4.34 10.57
C THR A 193 -16.52 -3.51 11.50
N LEU A 194 -16.87 -3.46 12.80
CA LEU A 194 -16.11 -2.68 13.78
C LEU A 194 -14.64 -3.14 13.80
N GLY A 195 -13.71 -2.19 13.68
CA GLY A 195 -12.27 -2.47 13.57
C GLY A 195 -11.76 -2.84 12.17
N PHE A 196 -12.61 -3.11 11.19
CA PHE A 196 -12.20 -3.53 9.84
C PHE A 196 -12.93 -2.76 8.76
N MET A 197 -12.16 -1.95 8.02
CA MET A 197 -12.69 -1.03 7.03
C MET A 197 -12.22 -1.43 5.62
N PRO A 198 -13.09 -2.07 4.82
CA PRO A 198 -12.74 -2.41 3.45
C PRO A 198 -12.69 -1.17 2.57
N LEU A 199 -11.87 -1.26 1.52
CA LEU A 199 -11.73 -0.21 0.52
C LEU A 199 -13.07 0.19 -0.12
N TYR A 200 -13.17 1.46 -0.55
CA TYR A 200 -14.42 2.03 -1.03
C TYR A 200 -14.92 1.33 -2.31
N PRO A 201 -16.12 0.71 -2.30
CA PRO A 201 -16.56 -0.21 -3.35
C PRO A 201 -16.90 0.48 -4.68
N ARG A 202 -17.10 1.82 -4.69
CA ARG A 202 -17.46 2.57 -5.90
C ARG A 202 -16.26 3.01 -6.75
N VAL A 203 -15.04 2.82 -6.26
CA VAL A 203 -13.83 2.97 -7.09
C VAL A 203 -13.51 1.58 -7.65
N ARG A 204 -13.16 1.49 -8.94
CA ARG A 204 -12.82 0.19 -9.54
C ARG A 204 -11.71 -0.48 -8.71
N VAL A 205 -12.07 -1.57 -8.02
CA VAL A 205 -11.19 -2.42 -7.19
C VAL A 205 -9.86 -2.72 -7.88
N THR A 206 -9.90 -2.88 -9.21
CA THR A 206 -8.72 -3.13 -10.02
C THR A 206 -7.62 -2.09 -9.85
N ARG A 207 -7.93 -0.80 -9.71
CA ARG A 207 -6.88 0.24 -9.53
C ARG A 207 -6.37 0.34 -8.11
N GLN A 208 -7.22 0.17 -7.10
CA GLN A 208 -6.81 0.28 -5.70
C GLN A 208 -5.79 -0.79 -5.32
N ARG A 209 -6.01 -2.04 -5.74
CA ARG A 209 -5.06 -3.14 -5.53
C ARG A 209 -3.67 -2.79 -6.11
N TYR A 210 -3.61 -2.23 -7.31
CA TYR A 210 -2.33 -1.87 -7.92
C TYR A 210 -1.62 -0.72 -7.20
N ILE A 211 -2.36 0.24 -6.61
CA ILE A 211 -1.76 1.29 -5.78
C ILE A 211 -1.10 0.66 -4.55
N VAL A 212 -1.79 -0.25 -3.85
CA VAL A 212 -1.23 -0.92 -2.66
C VAL A 212 0.04 -1.69 -3.03
N ILE A 213 0.00 -2.52 -4.08
CA ILE A 213 1.17 -3.28 -4.53
C ILE A 213 2.32 -2.33 -4.91
N ALA A 214 2.03 -1.28 -5.68
CA ALA A 214 3.04 -0.30 -6.08
C ALA A 214 3.69 0.40 -4.89
N CYS A 215 2.90 0.78 -3.86
CA CYS A 215 3.43 1.34 -2.62
C CYS A 215 4.33 0.36 -1.88
N CYS A 216 3.93 -0.91 -1.75
CA CYS A 216 4.76 -1.96 -1.14
C CYS A 216 6.10 -2.10 -1.85
N VAL A 217 6.08 -2.15 -3.19
CA VAL A 217 7.31 -2.24 -4.00
C VAL A 217 8.22 -1.04 -3.79
N MET A 218 7.68 0.18 -3.86
CA MET A 218 8.48 1.39 -3.63
C MET A 218 9.09 1.40 -2.22
N HIS A 219 8.31 1.05 -1.20
CA HIS A 219 8.79 0.99 0.18
C HIS A 219 9.92 -0.02 0.34
N ASN A 220 9.76 -1.24 -0.18
CA ASN A 220 10.76 -2.29 -0.08
C ASN A 220 12.05 -1.94 -0.84
N ILE A 221 11.95 -1.26 -1.98
CA ILE A 221 13.12 -0.78 -2.75
C ILE A 221 13.84 0.33 -1.99
N ILE A 222 13.12 1.32 -1.47
CA ILE A 222 13.73 2.38 -0.64
C ILE A 222 14.47 1.73 0.53
N ARG A 223 13.89 0.72 1.17
CA ARG A 223 14.52 -0.01 2.27
C ARG A 223 15.77 -0.80 1.85
N SER A 224 15.78 -1.43 0.67
CA SER A 224 16.96 -2.18 0.19
C SER A 224 18.12 -1.26 -0.20
N ILE A 225 17.83 -0.03 -0.62
CA ILE A 225 18.82 0.98 -1.02
C ILE A 225 19.33 1.82 0.17
N ILE A 226 18.53 1.96 1.24
CA ILE A 226 18.89 2.74 2.44
C ILE A 226 18.88 1.88 3.73
N PRO A 227 19.91 1.05 3.98
CA PRO A 227 19.91 0.15 5.13
C PRO A 227 19.97 0.84 6.51
N ASN A 228 20.48 2.07 6.58
CA ASN A 228 20.79 2.81 7.83
C ASN A 228 20.14 4.21 7.87
N ASP A 229 18.86 4.34 7.49
CA ASP A 229 18.19 5.65 7.57
C ASP A 229 17.82 6.03 9.02
N LYS A 230 18.28 7.22 9.43
CA LYS A 230 18.18 7.78 10.78
C LYS A 230 16.73 8.04 11.21
N ILE A 231 15.81 8.24 10.26
CA ILE A 231 14.36 8.36 10.51
C ILE A 231 13.83 7.03 11.07
N TRP A 232 14.30 5.89 10.55
CA TRP A 232 13.90 4.57 11.06
C TRP A 232 14.37 4.29 12.48
N HIS A 233 15.57 4.73 12.87
CA HIS A 233 16.02 4.61 14.26
C HIS A 233 15.25 5.53 15.21
N LYS A 234 14.74 6.67 14.71
CA LYS A 234 13.96 7.62 15.52
C LYS A 234 12.52 7.14 15.75
N PHE A 235 11.90 6.48 14.76
CA PHE A 235 10.53 5.94 14.88
C PHE A 235 10.46 4.52 15.47
N ASN A 236 11.52 3.71 15.36
CA ASN A 236 11.59 2.35 15.96
C ASN A 236 12.17 2.32 17.38
N ASN A 237 12.27 3.45 18.08
CA ASN A 237 12.79 3.45 19.46
C ASN A 237 11.65 3.04 20.42
N PRO A 238 11.68 1.83 21.04
CA PRO A 238 10.57 1.33 21.86
C PRO A 238 10.35 2.13 23.14
N ASN A 239 11.36 2.91 23.56
CA ASN A 239 11.38 3.63 24.84
C ASN A 239 10.47 4.88 24.87
N LEU A 240 9.65 5.11 23.85
CA LEU A 240 8.64 6.20 23.82
C LEU A 240 7.21 5.73 24.13
N TYR A 241 6.99 4.41 24.27
CA TYR A 241 5.68 3.82 24.59
C TYR A 241 5.76 2.81 25.75
N GLU A 242 6.66 3.04 26.71
CA GLU A 242 6.57 2.33 27.99
C GLU A 242 5.46 2.96 28.84
N GLY A 243 4.28 2.34 28.80
CA GLY A 243 3.22 2.63 29.75
C GLY A 243 1.85 2.22 29.27
N GLN A 244 1.59 0.92 29.15
CA GLN A 244 0.36 0.30 29.66
C GLN A 244 0.37 -1.22 29.47
N THR A 245 0.33 -1.93 30.59
CA THR A 245 0.03 -3.35 30.72
C THR A 245 -1.38 -3.62 30.18
N VAL A 246 -1.52 -4.56 29.26
CA VAL A 246 -2.83 -4.97 28.72
C VAL A 246 -3.39 -6.10 29.57
N GLU A 247 -4.46 -5.79 30.31
CA GLU A 247 -5.31 -6.76 31.01
C GLU A 247 -6.22 -7.53 30.02
N ASP A 248 -6.62 -8.72 30.46
CA ASP A 248 -7.37 -9.75 29.74
C ASP A 248 -8.78 -9.28 29.30
N ASN A 249 -8.96 -8.95 28.01
CA ASN A 249 -10.16 -8.32 27.45
C ASN A 249 -11.06 -9.31 26.67
N SER A 250 -11.46 -10.41 27.33
CA SER A 250 -12.36 -11.42 26.76
C SER A 250 -13.77 -10.88 26.43
N GLU A 251 -14.25 -9.81 27.09
CA GLU A 251 -15.57 -9.21 26.79
C GLU A 251 -15.56 -8.34 25.50
N HIS A 252 -14.42 -7.82 25.07
CA HIS A 252 -14.33 -6.90 23.95
C HIS A 252 -14.44 -7.59 22.57
N LEU A 253 -14.11 -8.89 22.51
CA LEU A 253 -14.18 -9.72 21.30
C LEU A 253 -15.62 -9.96 20.80
N LEU A 254 -16.61 -10.01 21.70
CA LEU A 254 -18.00 -10.27 21.36
C LEU A 254 -18.68 -9.11 20.61
N HIS A 255 -18.24 -7.86 20.85
CA HIS A 255 -18.78 -6.68 20.17
C HIS A 255 -18.16 -6.44 18.78
N ILE A 256 -16.97 -6.98 18.52
CA ILE A 256 -16.24 -6.83 17.24
C ILE A 256 -16.74 -7.84 16.19
N LEU A 257 -17.22 -9.00 16.65
CA LEU A 257 -17.80 -10.05 15.79
C LEU A 257 -19.28 -9.80 15.46
N ASP A 258 -19.87 -8.66 15.83
CA ASP A 258 -21.22 -8.30 15.39
C ASP A 258 -21.22 -8.00 13.88
N MET A 259 -21.36 -9.08 13.11
CA MET A 259 -21.53 -9.09 11.66
C MET A 259 -23.01 -8.98 11.26
N SER A 260 -23.88 -8.46 12.14
CA SER A 260 -25.26 -8.18 11.75
C SER A 260 -25.32 -7.22 10.57
N SER A 261 -26.39 -7.32 9.78
CA SER A 261 -26.63 -6.40 8.67
C SER A 261 -26.71 -4.94 9.14
N ALA A 262 -27.23 -4.72 10.34
CA ALA A 262 -27.31 -3.40 10.98
C ALA A 262 -25.93 -2.84 11.32
N SER A 263 -25.07 -3.62 11.99
CA SER A 263 -23.69 -3.23 12.31
C SER A 263 -22.87 -2.97 11.04
N THR A 264 -23.00 -3.84 10.03
CA THR A 264 -22.32 -3.68 8.74
C THR A 264 -22.75 -2.39 8.02
N GLN A 265 -24.06 -2.07 8.03
CA GLN A 265 -24.58 -0.84 7.43
C GLN A 265 -24.13 0.41 8.20
N ALA A 266 -24.11 0.36 9.53
CA ALA A 266 -23.63 1.47 10.35
C ALA A 266 -22.15 1.77 10.06
N MET A 267 -21.31 0.73 10.01
CA MET A 267 -19.89 0.86 9.68
C MET A 267 -19.64 1.34 8.24
N ALA A 268 -20.45 0.89 7.28
CA ALA A 268 -20.42 1.46 5.93
C ALA A 268 -20.76 2.96 5.96
N GLY A 269 -21.75 3.38 6.75
CA GLY A 269 -22.08 4.78 6.98
C GLY A 269 -20.94 5.58 7.60
N THR A 270 -20.22 5.01 8.58
CA THR A 270 -19.01 5.62 9.16
C THR A 270 -17.91 5.82 8.12
N ARG A 271 -17.60 4.78 7.34
CA ARG A 271 -16.61 4.87 6.25
C ARG A 271 -17.00 5.94 5.23
N ASP A 272 -18.25 5.94 4.80
CA ASP A 272 -18.75 6.89 3.81
C ASP A 272 -18.72 8.33 4.36
N SER A 273 -19.02 8.53 5.65
CA SER A 273 -18.90 9.82 6.34
C SER A 273 -17.46 10.31 6.43
N ILE A 274 -16.51 9.42 6.76
CA ILE A 274 -15.07 9.74 6.74
C ILE A 274 -14.65 10.17 5.33
N ALA A 275 -15.05 9.40 4.31
CA ALA A 275 -14.73 9.72 2.91
C ALA A 275 -15.33 11.07 2.48
N ILE A 276 -16.57 11.36 2.86
CA ILE A 276 -17.24 12.65 2.59
C ILE A 276 -16.50 13.80 3.29
N ASN A 277 -16.14 13.65 4.56
CA ASN A 277 -15.41 14.68 5.31
C ASN A 277 -14.03 14.94 4.71
N MET A 278 -13.30 13.89 4.34
CA MET A 278 -12.02 14.01 3.62
C MET A 278 -12.19 14.76 2.29
N TRP A 279 -13.28 14.50 1.56
CA TRP A 279 -13.58 15.19 0.31
C TRP A 279 -13.96 16.67 0.54
N ALA A 280 -14.77 16.97 1.56
CA ALA A 280 -15.18 18.33 1.87
C ALA A 280 -14.00 19.21 2.32
N HIS A 281 -13.09 18.67 3.14
CA HIS A 281 -11.87 19.39 3.54
C HIS A 281 -10.90 19.63 2.38
N ARG A 282 -11.04 18.87 1.29
CA ARG A 282 -10.23 19.01 0.08
C ARG A 282 -10.70 20.14 -0.85
N GLU A 283 -11.96 20.56 -0.80
CA GLU A 283 -12.48 21.68 -1.62
C GLU A 283 -12.33 23.05 -0.92
N ALA A 284 -11.94 23.06 0.36
CA ALA A 284 -11.74 24.27 1.16
C ALA A 284 -10.31 24.85 1.08
N HIS A 285 -9.42 24.24 0.29
CA HIS A 285 -8.01 24.64 0.08
C HIS A 285 -7.66 24.65 -1.40
#